data_AF-A0A2A9DPC2-F1
#
_entry.id   AF-A0A2A9DPC2-F1
#
_cell.length_a   1.000
_cell.length_b   1.000
_cell.length_c   1.000
_cell.angle_alpha   90.00
_cell.angle_beta   90.00
_cell.angle_gamma   90.00
#
_symmetry.space_group_name_H-M   'P 1'
#
loop_
_entity.id
_entity.type
_entity.pdbx_description
1 polymer ?
#
loop_
_entity_poly.entity_id
_entity_poly.type
_entity_poly.pdbx_seq_one_letter_code
_entity_poly.pdbx_strand_id
1 'polypeptide(L)'
;MNSTEALETLELAAAHQWGIISTAQAEQEGISRLQISRLSKRGILQRARHGIYYLPSIRNDQATEVKAAWIALEPGTFVDDRWDLNETIAVSHESAARLHNIGTLIPAKHYFSASHRKQTTQPDITVYSNHTLLPEEIVNMDGLPVTSIERTISDLAATHIERNYLADLVADGLRREGVSFESVARALKPHAHAYGCTTSEELVQELQAEAVPLEEQLDQMLSALHFAENLVRNPSRSSEHQKVASGKVFEFNDAFERAVSRHVALAMEEIGKKFRQSVEKNISLQEWRVELTKAVEYSLEQKHTDETR
;
A
#
# COMPACT_ATOMS: atom_id res chain seq x y z
N MET A 1 2.01 4.86 -40.20
CA MET A 1 1.18 5.21 -39.03
C MET A 1 1.69 6.48 -38.38
N ASN A 2 0.84 7.50 -38.27
CA ASN A 2 1.19 8.78 -37.64
C ASN A 2 1.07 8.70 -36.09
N SER A 3 1.39 9.77 -35.36
CA SER A 3 1.37 9.75 -33.88
C SER A 3 -0.03 9.63 -33.27
N THR A 4 -1.06 10.13 -33.94
CA THR A 4 -2.44 10.06 -33.45
C THR A 4 -2.98 8.65 -33.63
N GLU A 5 -2.82 8.07 -34.83
CA GLU A 5 -3.16 6.65 -35.09
C GLU A 5 -2.42 5.71 -34.12
N ALA A 6 -1.14 5.97 -33.86
CA ALA A 6 -0.37 5.19 -32.90
C ALA A 6 -0.96 5.27 -31.48
N LEU A 7 -1.39 6.45 -31.05
CA LEU A 7 -2.01 6.62 -29.73
C LEU A 7 -3.37 5.92 -29.67
N GLU A 8 -4.21 6.05 -30.70
CA GLU A 8 -5.51 5.37 -30.77
C GLU A 8 -5.36 3.85 -30.69
N THR A 9 -4.39 3.26 -31.40
CA THR A 9 -4.10 1.83 -31.31
C THR A 9 -3.66 1.42 -29.91
N LEU A 10 -2.78 2.21 -29.27
CA LEU A 10 -2.35 1.92 -27.89
C LEU A 10 -3.51 2.01 -26.89
N GLU A 11 -4.36 3.03 -27.03
CA GLU A 11 -5.53 3.23 -26.16
C GLU A 11 -6.53 2.08 -26.30
N LEU A 12 -6.76 1.60 -27.52
CA LEU A 12 -7.60 0.42 -27.76
C LEU A 12 -6.97 -0.83 -27.13
N ALA A 13 -5.68 -1.05 -27.32
CA ALA A 13 -4.97 -2.22 -26.81
C ALA A 13 -4.91 -2.25 -25.26
N ALA A 14 -4.81 -1.09 -24.62
CA ALA A 14 -4.74 -0.99 -23.16
C ALA A 14 -6.11 -0.76 -22.49
N ALA A 15 -7.21 -0.77 -23.25
CA ALA A 15 -8.54 -0.48 -22.73
C ALA A 15 -8.95 -1.44 -21.58
N HIS A 16 -8.57 -2.71 -21.69
CA HIS A 16 -8.79 -3.72 -20.64
C HIS A 16 -7.59 -3.89 -19.69
N GLN A 17 -6.53 -3.08 -19.85
CA GLN A 17 -5.30 -3.13 -19.08
C GLN A 17 -5.04 -1.80 -18.36
N TRP A 18 -6.11 -1.19 -17.84
CA TRP A 18 -6.07 0.01 -17.00
C TRP A 18 -5.39 1.24 -17.63
N GLY A 19 -5.26 1.31 -18.95
CA GLY A 19 -4.49 2.37 -19.62
C GLY A 19 -2.98 2.25 -19.39
N ILE A 20 -2.47 1.04 -19.12
CA ILE A 20 -1.06 0.73 -18.96
C ILE A 20 -0.63 -0.18 -20.11
N ILE A 21 0.51 0.11 -20.75
CA ILE A 21 1.02 -0.72 -21.84
C ILE A 21 2.53 -0.93 -21.74
N SER A 22 2.97 -2.13 -22.09
CA SER A 22 4.38 -2.43 -22.25
C SER A 22 4.86 -2.09 -23.67
N THR A 23 6.17 -1.92 -23.82
CA THR A 23 6.79 -1.78 -25.15
C THR A 23 6.63 -3.06 -25.99
N ALA A 24 6.62 -4.24 -25.36
CA ALA A 24 6.48 -5.51 -26.08
C ALA A 24 5.04 -5.71 -26.59
N GLN A 25 4.03 -5.33 -25.79
CA GLN A 25 2.62 -5.30 -26.21
C GLN A 25 2.42 -4.28 -27.33
N ALA A 26 2.98 -3.09 -27.19
CA ALA A 26 2.95 -2.08 -28.25
C ALA A 26 3.56 -2.60 -29.57
N GLU A 27 4.66 -3.35 -29.52
CA GLU A 27 5.27 -3.97 -30.71
C GLU A 27 4.35 -5.01 -31.37
N GLN A 28 3.60 -5.79 -30.59
CA GLN A 28 2.59 -6.74 -31.11
C GLN A 28 1.46 -6.03 -31.87
N GLU A 29 1.10 -4.83 -31.43
CA GLU A 29 0.13 -3.95 -32.09
C GLU A 29 0.73 -3.12 -33.25
N GLY A 30 1.97 -3.43 -33.67
CA GLY A 30 2.64 -2.75 -34.79
C GLY A 30 3.22 -1.36 -34.44
N ILE A 31 3.29 -1.01 -33.15
CA ILE A 31 3.83 0.26 -32.66
C ILE A 31 5.30 0.08 -32.28
N SER A 32 6.20 0.70 -33.04
CA SER A 32 7.64 0.59 -32.80
C SER A 32 8.10 1.30 -31.52
N ARG A 33 9.21 0.85 -30.93
CA ARG A 33 9.87 1.53 -29.79
C ARG A 33 10.18 3.00 -30.08
N LEU A 34 10.49 3.33 -31.33
CA LEU A 34 10.75 4.71 -31.75
C LEU A 34 9.48 5.58 -31.67
N GLN A 35 8.31 5.03 -32.02
CA GLN A 35 7.03 5.73 -31.86
C GLN A 35 6.68 5.92 -30.39
N ILE A 36 6.83 4.88 -29.55
CA ILE A 36 6.67 4.98 -28.09
C ILE A 36 7.59 6.06 -27.51
N SER A 37 8.87 6.04 -27.86
CA SER A 37 9.85 7.03 -27.40
C SER A 37 9.47 8.45 -27.82
N ARG A 38 8.97 8.64 -29.04
CA ARG A 38 8.51 9.96 -29.52
C ARG A 38 7.29 10.46 -28.77
N LEU A 39 6.29 9.59 -28.54
CA LEU A 39 5.09 9.95 -27.78
C LEU A 39 5.44 10.29 -26.33
N SER A 40 6.34 9.51 -25.71
CA SER A 40 6.81 9.77 -24.34
C SER A 40 7.63 11.07 -24.24
N LYS A 41 8.55 11.34 -25.16
CA LYS A 41 9.31 12.60 -25.20
C LYS A 41 8.43 13.84 -25.39
N ARG A 42 7.25 13.68 -25.99
CA ARG A 42 6.25 14.74 -26.16
C ARG A 42 5.32 14.89 -24.95
N GLY A 43 5.47 14.06 -23.92
CA GLY A 43 4.62 14.06 -22.74
C GLY A 43 3.23 13.43 -22.95
N ILE A 44 3.00 12.76 -24.09
CA ILE A 44 1.72 12.09 -24.36
C ILE A 44 1.64 10.78 -23.58
N LEU A 45 2.76 10.03 -23.52
CA LEU A 45 2.88 8.83 -22.69
C LEU A 45 3.77 9.13 -21.49
N GLN A 46 3.28 8.85 -20.30
CA GLN A 46 4.11 8.90 -19.10
C GLN A 46 4.84 7.57 -18.94
N ARG A 47 6.14 7.61 -18.70
CA ARG A 47 6.91 6.38 -18.43
C ARG A 47 6.72 5.98 -16.98
N ALA A 48 6.10 4.83 -16.75
CA ALA A 48 5.85 4.29 -15.41
C ALA A 48 7.11 3.62 -14.85
N ARG A 49 7.68 2.68 -15.62
CA ARG A 49 8.91 1.96 -15.30
C ARG A 49 9.61 1.51 -16.57
N HIS A 50 10.67 0.72 -16.44
CA HIS A 50 11.40 0.28 -17.63
C HIS A 50 10.48 -0.50 -18.59
N GLY A 51 10.28 0.06 -19.78
CA GLY A 51 9.48 -0.56 -20.83
C GLY A 51 7.97 -0.48 -20.62
N ILE A 52 7.48 0.15 -19.53
CA ILE A 52 6.05 0.30 -19.22
C ILE A 52 5.66 1.77 -19.25
N TYR A 53 4.50 2.05 -19.85
CA TYR A 53 4.00 3.40 -20.05
C TYR A 53 2.54 3.50 -19.62
N TYR A 54 2.19 4.64 -19.05
CA TYR A 54 0.83 5.07 -18.80
C TYR A 54 0.33 5.86 -20.00
N LEU A 55 -0.86 5.50 -20.45
CA LEU A 55 -1.60 6.20 -21.49
C LEU A 55 -2.42 7.35 -20.87
N PRO A 56 -2.82 8.36 -21.66
CA PRO A 56 -3.71 9.43 -21.22
C PRO A 56 -5.00 8.95 -20.55
N SER A 57 -5.53 7.78 -20.91
CA SER A 57 -6.74 7.20 -20.32
C SER A 57 -6.57 6.60 -18.92
N ILE A 58 -5.34 6.53 -18.38
CA ILE A 58 -5.08 5.88 -17.10
C ILE A 58 -5.93 6.46 -15.98
N ARG A 59 -6.44 5.57 -15.13
CA ARG A 59 -7.10 5.92 -13.88
C ARG A 59 -6.15 5.62 -12.72
N ASN A 60 -5.48 6.65 -12.24
CA ASN A 60 -4.59 6.52 -11.10
C ASN A 60 -5.38 6.17 -9.83
N ASP A 61 -4.94 5.11 -9.16
CA ASP A 61 -5.50 4.55 -7.94
C ASP A 61 -4.36 3.99 -7.07
N GLN A 62 -4.70 3.48 -5.88
CA GLN A 62 -3.74 2.85 -4.96
C GLN A 62 -3.03 1.63 -5.58
N ALA A 63 -3.60 1.02 -6.62
CA ALA A 63 -3.08 -0.17 -7.29
C ALA A 63 -2.21 0.15 -8.51
N THR A 64 -2.11 1.42 -8.94
CA THR A 64 -1.55 1.77 -10.25
C THR A 64 -0.08 1.38 -10.40
N GLU A 65 0.74 1.61 -9.37
CA GLU A 65 2.15 1.24 -9.38
C GLU A 65 2.34 -0.29 -9.34
N VAL A 66 1.53 -1.01 -8.54
CA VAL A 66 1.62 -2.48 -8.47
C VAL A 66 1.09 -3.13 -9.76
N LYS A 67 0.06 -2.58 -10.41
CA LYS A 67 -0.41 -2.99 -11.75
C LYS A 67 0.71 -2.83 -12.78
N ALA A 68 1.43 -1.71 -12.78
CA ALA A 68 2.57 -1.50 -13.67
C ALA A 68 3.71 -2.50 -13.40
N ALA A 69 4.04 -2.75 -12.13
CA ALA A 69 5.04 -3.73 -11.73
C ALA A 69 4.65 -5.16 -12.17
N TRP A 70 3.38 -5.51 -12.02
CA TRP A 70 2.83 -6.80 -12.43
C TRP A 70 2.88 -6.99 -13.96
N ILE A 71 2.55 -5.95 -14.73
CA ILE A 71 2.69 -5.99 -16.20
C ILE A 71 4.16 -6.20 -16.58
N ALA A 72 5.08 -5.52 -15.89
CA ALA A 72 6.52 -5.63 -16.14
C ALA A 72 7.12 -7.02 -15.87
N LEU A 73 6.45 -7.88 -15.10
CA LEU A 73 6.87 -9.26 -14.92
C LEU A 73 6.66 -10.10 -16.18
N GLU A 74 5.65 -9.79 -16.99
CA GLU A 74 5.31 -10.51 -18.23
C GLU A 74 4.97 -9.54 -19.37
N PRO A 75 5.91 -8.70 -19.79
CA PRO A 75 5.61 -7.56 -20.64
C PRO A 75 5.02 -7.97 -22.00
N GLY A 76 5.18 -9.22 -22.45
CA GLY A 76 4.65 -9.69 -23.73
C GLY A 76 3.23 -10.25 -23.70
N THR A 77 2.58 -10.33 -22.54
CA THR A 77 1.26 -10.97 -22.41
C THR A 77 0.25 -10.00 -21.81
N PHE A 78 -0.90 -9.83 -22.44
CA PHE A 78 -2.00 -8.97 -21.95
C PHE A 78 -2.69 -9.58 -20.72
N VAL A 79 -3.37 -8.73 -19.93
CA VAL A 79 -4.09 -9.15 -18.71
C VAL A 79 -5.07 -10.29 -18.99
N ASP A 80 -5.90 -10.14 -20.03
CA ASP A 80 -6.96 -11.10 -20.36
C ASP A 80 -6.37 -12.49 -20.66
N ASP A 81 -5.29 -12.55 -21.43
CA ASP A 81 -4.62 -13.82 -21.78
C ASP A 81 -3.94 -14.48 -20.57
N ARG A 82 -3.53 -13.71 -19.55
CA ARG A 82 -2.80 -14.26 -18.39
C ARG A 82 -3.67 -15.12 -17.48
N TRP A 83 -4.99 -14.86 -17.44
CA TRP A 83 -5.91 -15.68 -16.65
C TRP A 83 -6.09 -17.08 -17.23
N ASP A 84 -5.86 -17.24 -18.53
CA ASP A 84 -5.94 -18.54 -19.22
C ASP A 84 -4.63 -19.34 -19.15
N LEU A 85 -3.56 -18.77 -18.58
CA LEU A 85 -2.29 -19.46 -18.39
C LEU A 85 -2.31 -20.34 -17.14
N ASN A 86 -1.66 -21.50 -17.22
CA ASN A 86 -1.37 -22.33 -16.04
C ASN A 86 -0.31 -21.72 -15.10
N GLU A 87 0.30 -20.61 -15.52
CA GLU A 87 1.40 -19.93 -14.84
C GLU A 87 0.90 -18.60 -14.24
N THR A 88 0.48 -18.64 -12.98
CA THR A 88 -0.09 -17.46 -12.30
C THR A 88 0.98 -16.69 -11.52
N ILE A 89 0.91 -15.37 -11.63
CA ILE A 89 1.62 -14.43 -10.76
C ILE A 89 0.55 -13.58 -10.07
N ALA A 90 0.45 -13.66 -8.75
CA ALA A 90 -0.50 -12.88 -7.96
C ALA A 90 0.22 -11.84 -7.10
N VAL A 91 -0.38 -10.68 -6.91
CA VAL A 91 0.04 -9.73 -5.87
C VAL A 91 -0.13 -10.42 -4.52
N SER A 92 0.88 -10.36 -3.66
CA SER A 92 0.89 -11.07 -2.38
C SER A 92 1.50 -10.26 -1.24
N HIS A 93 1.54 -10.85 -0.04
CA HIS A 93 2.14 -10.30 1.17
C HIS A 93 1.67 -8.86 1.47
N GLU A 94 2.57 -7.93 1.79
CA GLU A 94 2.23 -6.56 2.17
C GLU A 94 1.49 -5.84 1.03
N SER A 95 1.85 -6.11 -0.23
CA SER A 95 1.17 -5.49 -1.38
C SER A 95 -0.29 -5.94 -1.47
N ALA A 96 -0.58 -7.22 -1.23
CA ALA A 96 -1.96 -7.72 -1.18
C ALA A 96 -2.71 -7.18 0.04
N ALA A 97 -2.09 -7.15 1.22
CA ALA A 97 -2.70 -6.60 2.43
C ALA A 97 -3.13 -5.15 2.22
N ARG A 98 -2.29 -4.34 1.57
CA ARG A 98 -2.60 -2.96 1.19
C ARG A 98 -3.77 -2.86 0.22
N LEU A 99 -3.89 -3.74 -0.77
CA LEU A 99 -5.02 -3.75 -1.71
C LEU A 99 -6.34 -4.18 -1.04
N HIS A 100 -6.28 -5.17 -0.14
CA HIS A 100 -7.41 -5.57 0.70
C HIS A 100 -7.76 -4.54 1.77
N ASN A 101 -6.92 -3.53 1.99
CA ASN A 101 -7.02 -2.56 3.07
C ASN A 101 -7.13 -3.26 4.44
N ILE A 102 -6.24 -4.21 4.71
CA ILE A 102 -6.14 -4.91 5.99
C ILE A 102 -4.76 -4.69 6.60
N GLY A 103 -4.73 -4.53 7.92
CA GLY A 103 -3.51 -4.29 8.66
C GLY A 103 -2.89 -2.92 8.38
N THR A 104 -1.75 -2.69 9.03
CA THR A 104 -1.06 -1.39 9.05
C THR A 104 0.30 -1.41 8.35
N LEU A 105 0.69 -2.54 7.76
CA LEU A 105 1.95 -2.71 7.05
C LEU A 105 2.00 -1.87 5.78
N ILE A 106 3.05 -1.06 5.65
CA ILE A 106 3.35 -0.32 4.42
C ILE A 106 4.35 -1.13 3.60
N PRO A 107 4.01 -1.56 2.37
CA PRO A 107 4.92 -2.33 1.54
C PRO A 107 6.18 -1.53 1.20
N ALA A 108 7.35 -2.07 1.55
CA ALA A 108 8.64 -1.49 1.14
C ALA A 108 8.95 -1.69 -0.35
N LYS A 109 8.31 -2.70 -0.96
CA LYS A 109 8.45 -3.13 -2.35
C LYS A 109 7.10 -3.60 -2.89
N HIS A 110 7.04 -3.91 -4.18
CA HIS A 110 5.95 -4.66 -4.76
C HIS A 110 6.21 -6.16 -4.60
N TYR A 111 5.29 -6.84 -3.91
CA TYR A 111 5.41 -8.25 -3.59
C TYR A 111 4.45 -9.09 -4.42
N PHE A 112 4.99 -10.16 -4.98
CA PHE A 112 4.24 -11.11 -5.80
C PHE A 112 4.59 -12.54 -5.42
N SER A 113 3.63 -13.45 -5.57
CA SER A 113 3.82 -14.89 -5.51
C SER A 113 3.60 -15.46 -6.90
N ALA A 114 4.46 -16.38 -7.34
CA ALA A 114 4.36 -17.02 -8.65
C ALA A 114 4.29 -18.53 -8.50
N SER A 115 3.37 -19.17 -9.25
CA SER A 115 3.22 -20.64 -9.27
C SER A 115 4.36 -21.37 -9.98
N HIS A 116 5.20 -20.62 -10.69
CA HIS A 116 6.33 -21.09 -11.46
C HIS A 116 7.60 -20.30 -11.09
N ARG A 117 8.73 -20.67 -11.70
CA ARG A 117 9.99 -19.97 -11.48
C ARG A 117 9.93 -18.60 -12.17
N LYS A 118 9.99 -17.52 -11.39
CA LYS A 118 9.99 -16.15 -11.91
C LYS A 118 11.11 -15.30 -11.30
N GLN A 119 11.99 -14.78 -12.13
CA GLN A 119 13.06 -13.88 -11.70
C GLN A 119 12.86 -12.48 -12.27
N THR A 120 13.25 -11.47 -11.51
CA THR A 120 13.22 -10.06 -11.91
C THR A 120 14.54 -9.40 -11.56
N THR A 121 14.95 -8.44 -12.37
CA THR A 121 16.10 -7.57 -12.12
C THR A 121 15.69 -6.21 -11.56
N GLN A 122 14.38 -5.97 -11.41
CA GLN A 122 13.85 -4.72 -10.85
C GLN A 122 14.00 -4.73 -9.31
N PRO A 123 14.72 -3.77 -8.72
CA PRO A 123 15.09 -3.81 -7.30
C PRO A 123 13.92 -3.57 -6.34
N ASP A 124 12.86 -2.91 -6.82
CA ASP A 124 11.61 -2.59 -6.12
C ASP A 124 10.57 -3.74 -6.18
N ILE A 125 10.90 -4.85 -6.84
CA ILE A 125 10.03 -6.02 -6.95
C ILE A 125 10.64 -7.22 -6.23
N THR A 126 9.84 -7.87 -5.39
CA THR A 126 10.14 -9.19 -4.82
C THR A 126 9.14 -10.20 -5.36
N VAL A 127 9.65 -11.33 -5.87
CA VAL A 127 8.81 -12.44 -6.33
C VAL A 127 9.13 -13.72 -5.56
N TYR A 128 8.16 -14.22 -4.81
CA TYR A 128 8.19 -15.53 -4.17
C TYR A 128 7.83 -16.60 -5.21
N SER A 129 8.86 -17.21 -5.81
CA SER A 129 8.72 -18.19 -6.89
C SER A 129 8.42 -19.60 -6.41
N ASN A 130 7.81 -20.42 -7.28
CA ASN A 130 7.46 -21.82 -7.02
C ASN A 130 6.57 -22.00 -5.78
N HIS A 131 5.75 -20.99 -5.47
CA HIS A 131 4.74 -21.11 -4.43
C HIS A 131 3.51 -21.80 -5.00
N THR A 132 2.99 -22.81 -4.31
CA THR A 132 1.66 -23.32 -4.63
C THR A 132 0.65 -22.19 -4.44
N LEU A 133 -0.08 -21.86 -5.50
CA LEU A 133 -1.21 -20.93 -5.48
C LEU A 133 -2.43 -21.71 -5.96
N LEU A 134 -3.34 -22.00 -5.06
CA LEU A 134 -4.59 -22.65 -5.40
C LEU A 134 -5.54 -21.62 -6.04
N PRO A 135 -6.38 -22.00 -7.01
CA PRO A 135 -7.32 -21.08 -7.65
C PRO A 135 -8.21 -20.33 -6.65
N GLU A 136 -8.64 -20.99 -5.58
CA GLU A 136 -9.45 -20.39 -4.50
C GLU A 136 -8.70 -19.38 -3.62
N GLU A 137 -7.36 -19.42 -3.64
CA GLU A 137 -6.49 -18.48 -2.92
C GLU A 137 -6.19 -17.23 -3.73
N ILE A 138 -6.73 -17.12 -4.95
CA ILE A 138 -6.54 -15.98 -5.83
C ILE A 138 -7.89 -15.31 -6.06
N VAL A 139 -7.96 -14.02 -5.76
CA VAL A 139 -9.10 -13.17 -6.06
C VAL A 139 -8.75 -12.26 -7.23
N ASN A 140 -9.75 -12.00 -8.08
CA ASN A 140 -9.64 -11.03 -9.15
C ASN A 140 -10.08 -9.65 -8.62
N MET A 141 -9.16 -8.70 -8.54
CA MET A 141 -9.44 -7.30 -8.24
C MET A 141 -9.29 -6.45 -9.50
N ASP A 142 -10.41 -6.16 -10.16
CA ASP A 142 -10.46 -5.37 -11.40
C ASP A 142 -9.50 -5.89 -12.50
N GLY A 143 -9.35 -7.20 -12.63
CA GLY A 143 -8.45 -7.88 -13.57
C GLY A 143 -7.08 -8.25 -12.97
N LEU A 144 -6.71 -7.69 -11.82
CA LEU A 144 -5.43 -7.96 -11.16
C LEU A 144 -5.56 -9.20 -10.26
N PRO A 145 -4.72 -10.23 -10.41
CA PRO A 145 -4.72 -11.37 -9.50
C PRO A 145 -4.08 -10.97 -8.18
N VAL A 146 -4.80 -11.14 -7.08
CA VAL A 146 -4.34 -10.84 -5.71
C VAL A 146 -4.58 -12.06 -4.85
N THR A 147 -3.67 -12.39 -3.93
CA THR A 147 -3.92 -13.47 -2.96
C THR A 147 -5.15 -13.14 -2.10
N SER A 148 -5.97 -14.14 -1.75
CA SER A 148 -7.10 -13.97 -0.83
C SER A 148 -6.63 -13.42 0.51
N ILE A 149 -7.56 -12.92 1.34
CA ILE A 149 -7.22 -12.36 2.65
C ILE A 149 -6.56 -13.44 3.52
N GLU A 150 -7.14 -14.63 3.58
CA GLU A 150 -6.59 -15.75 4.34
C GLU A 150 -5.20 -16.17 3.86
N ARG A 151 -5.01 -16.22 2.53
CA ARG A 151 -3.70 -16.53 1.97
C ARG A 151 -2.68 -15.43 2.28
N THR A 152 -3.09 -14.17 2.18
CA THR A 152 -2.25 -13.01 2.50
C THR A 152 -1.80 -13.02 3.96
N ILE A 153 -2.71 -13.32 4.88
CA ILE A 153 -2.41 -13.50 6.32
C ILE A 153 -1.42 -14.66 6.52
N SER A 154 -1.63 -15.80 5.86
CA SER A 154 -0.73 -16.95 5.95
C SER A 154 0.67 -16.65 5.39
N ASP A 155 0.75 -16.00 4.24
CA ASP A 155 2.01 -15.62 3.58
C ASP A 155 2.82 -14.67 4.49
N LEU A 156 2.17 -13.67 5.09
CA LEU A 156 2.81 -12.76 6.04
C LEU A 156 3.18 -13.44 7.37
N ALA A 157 2.37 -14.37 7.85
CA ALA A 157 2.72 -15.16 9.02
C ALA A 157 3.99 -16.01 8.76
N ALA A 158 4.12 -16.56 7.55
CA ALA A 158 5.27 -17.36 7.12
C ALA A 158 6.58 -16.56 7.03
N THR A 159 6.51 -15.23 6.86
CA THR A 159 7.69 -14.35 6.89
C THR A 159 8.08 -13.93 8.30
N HIS A 160 7.37 -14.41 9.33
CA HIS A 160 7.61 -14.09 10.75
C HIS A 160 7.56 -12.59 11.06
N ILE A 161 6.55 -11.89 10.54
CA ILE A 161 6.27 -10.51 10.94
C ILE A 161 6.00 -10.40 12.45
N GLU A 162 6.13 -9.19 13.01
CA GLU A 162 5.82 -8.98 14.42
C GLU A 162 4.34 -9.26 14.72
N ARG A 163 4.08 -9.81 15.91
CA ARG A 163 2.76 -10.35 16.31
C ARG A 163 1.66 -9.29 16.27
N ASN A 164 1.96 -8.06 16.65
CA ASN A 164 1.04 -6.92 16.59
C ASN A 164 0.57 -6.62 15.15
N TYR A 165 1.46 -6.65 14.15
CA TYR A 165 1.06 -6.48 12.76
C TYR A 165 0.20 -7.63 12.27
N LEU A 166 0.49 -8.87 12.70
CA LEU A 166 -0.35 -10.02 12.41
C LEU A 166 -1.72 -9.91 13.08
N ALA A 167 -1.79 -9.36 14.29
CA ALA A 167 -3.03 -9.10 15.02
C ALA A 167 -3.93 -8.11 14.27
N ASP A 168 -3.36 -6.98 13.81
CA ASP A 168 -4.08 -6.00 12.98
C ASP A 168 -4.64 -6.65 11.70
N LEU A 169 -3.81 -7.45 10.99
CA LEU A 169 -4.21 -8.15 9.77
C LEU A 169 -5.37 -9.11 10.01
N VAL A 170 -5.32 -9.90 11.08
CA VAL A 170 -6.37 -10.87 11.45
C VAL A 170 -7.65 -10.14 11.86
N ALA A 171 -7.54 -9.09 12.68
CA ALA A 171 -8.70 -8.33 13.13
C ALA A 171 -9.41 -7.63 11.97
N ASP A 172 -8.67 -7.00 11.06
CA ASP A 172 -9.23 -6.38 9.86
C ASP A 172 -9.77 -7.41 8.88
N GLY A 173 -9.05 -8.50 8.67
CA GLY A 173 -9.47 -9.60 7.80
C GLY A 173 -10.81 -10.19 8.23
N LEU A 174 -11.01 -10.43 9.52
CA LEU A 174 -12.28 -10.97 10.05
C LEU A 174 -13.47 -10.00 9.98
N ARG A 175 -13.22 -8.70 9.73
CA ARG A 175 -14.28 -7.71 9.46
C ARG A 175 -14.71 -7.70 7.99
N ARG A 176 -13.95 -8.35 7.10
CA ARG A 176 -14.24 -8.40 5.65
C ARG A 176 -15.29 -9.46 5.35
N GLU A 177 -16.14 -9.17 4.37
CA GLU A 177 -17.11 -10.14 3.88
C GLU A 177 -16.41 -11.37 3.29
N GLY A 178 -16.97 -12.55 3.54
CA GLY A 178 -16.42 -13.82 3.02
C GLY A 178 -15.26 -14.42 3.82
N VAL A 179 -14.72 -13.71 4.81
CA VAL A 179 -13.66 -14.22 5.70
C VAL A 179 -14.27 -14.69 7.01
N SER A 180 -13.90 -15.88 7.46
CA SER A 180 -14.42 -16.49 8.68
C SER A 180 -13.30 -16.81 9.67
N PHE A 181 -13.63 -16.90 10.96
CA PHE A 181 -12.69 -17.35 11.98
C PHE A 181 -12.06 -18.71 11.60
N GLU A 182 -12.86 -19.65 11.11
CA GLU A 182 -12.40 -20.98 10.72
C GLU A 182 -11.45 -20.94 9.52
N SER A 183 -11.74 -20.09 8.50
CA SER A 183 -10.86 -19.97 7.34
C SER A 183 -9.52 -19.33 7.69
N VAL A 184 -9.51 -18.31 8.55
CA VAL A 184 -8.27 -17.69 9.05
C VAL A 184 -7.47 -18.67 9.92
N ALA A 185 -8.13 -19.39 10.84
CA ALA A 185 -7.46 -20.41 11.66
C ALA A 185 -6.83 -21.51 10.78
N ARG A 186 -7.55 -21.99 9.77
CA ARG A 186 -7.03 -22.96 8.80
C ARG A 186 -5.78 -22.44 8.09
N ALA A 187 -5.79 -21.19 7.66
CA ALA A 187 -4.67 -20.55 6.98
C ALA A 187 -3.45 -20.34 7.90
N LEU A 188 -3.68 -20.09 9.20
CA LEU A 188 -2.62 -19.89 10.20
C LEU A 188 -2.13 -21.19 10.86
N LYS A 189 -2.79 -22.32 10.62
CA LYS A 189 -2.41 -23.63 11.17
C LYS A 189 -0.92 -23.98 11.04
N PRO A 190 -0.23 -23.75 9.91
CA PRO A 190 1.19 -24.05 9.80
C PRO A 190 2.09 -23.19 10.70
N HIS A 191 1.58 -22.05 11.17
CA HIS A 191 2.36 -20.99 11.82
C HIS A 191 2.10 -20.87 13.32
N ALA A 192 1.07 -21.55 13.87
CA ALA A 192 0.67 -21.43 15.28
C ALA A 192 1.83 -21.51 16.27
N HIS A 193 2.69 -22.53 16.12
CA HIS A 193 3.85 -22.72 17.00
C HIS A 193 4.91 -21.63 16.88
N ALA A 194 5.08 -21.04 15.69
CA ALA A 194 6.03 -19.94 15.50
C ALA A 194 5.63 -18.68 16.26
N TYR A 195 4.32 -18.52 16.53
CA TYR A 195 3.76 -17.42 17.32
C TYR A 195 3.46 -17.82 18.78
N GLY A 196 3.98 -18.97 19.24
CA GLY A 196 3.87 -19.39 20.64
C GLY A 196 2.56 -20.08 21.03
N CYS A 197 1.66 -20.34 20.08
CA CYS A 197 0.39 -21.00 20.34
C CYS A 197 0.45 -22.50 20.01
N THR A 198 -0.40 -23.30 20.67
CA THR A 198 -0.50 -24.75 20.44
C THR A 198 -1.46 -25.07 19.30
N THR A 199 -2.54 -24.28 19.16
CA THR A 199 -3.52 -24.43 18.08
C THR A 199 -3.68 -23.14 17.29
N SER A 200 -4.18 -23.25 16.06
CA SER A 200 -4.53 -22.11 15.23
C SER A 200 -5.68 -21.30 15.80
N GLU A 201 -6.65 -21.96 16.43
CA GLU A 201 -7.81 -21.32 17.04
C GLU A 201 -7.38 -20.47 18.24
N GLU A 202 -6.46 -20.98 19.06
CA GLU A 202 -5.81 -20.23 20.13
C GLU A 202 -5.09 -19.01 19.57
N LEU A 203 -4.28 -19.19 18.51
CA LEU A 203 -3.58 -18.08 17.86
C LEU A 203 -4.55 -16.99 17.38
N VAL A 204 -5.62 -17.34 16.67
CA VAL A 204 -6.58 -16.34 16.17
C VAL A 204 -7.27 -15.62 17.33
N GLN A 205 -7.66 -16.34 18.40
CA GLN A 205 -8.28 -15.71 19.58
C GLN A 205 -7.34 -14.72 20.26
N GLU A 206 -6.06 -15.10 20.46
CA GLU A 206 -5.09 -14.21 21.09
C GLU A 206 -4.78 -12.98 20.23
N LEU A 207 -4.64 -13.15 18.91
CA LEU A 207 -4.43 -12.05 17.97
C LEU A 207 -5.63 -11.09 17.96
N GLN A 208 -6.86 -11.60 18.02
CA GLN A 208 -8.04 -10.75 18.12
C GLN A 208 -8.12 -9.97 19.44
N ALA A 209 -7.66 -10.57 20.54
CA ALA A 209 -7.62 -9.91 21.84
C ALA A 209 -6.51 -8.85 21.93
N GLU A 210 -5.42 -9.04 21.19
CA GLU A 210 -4.30 -8.08 21.11
C GLU A 210 -4.57 -6.91 20.17
N ALA A 211 -5.41 -7.11 19.14
CA ALA A 211 -5.75 -6.06 18.20
C ALA A 211 -6.41 -4.87 18.92
N VAL A 212 -5.72 -3.73 18.94
CA VAL A 212 -6.20 -2.51 19.56
C VAL A 212 -7.46 -2.05 18.83
N PRO A 213 -8.59 -1.80 19.51
CA PRO A 213 -9.79 -1.28 18.87
C PRO A 213 -9.48 0.02 18.12
N LEU A 214 -10.05 0.19 16.93
CA LEU A 214 -9.84 1.37 16.08
C LEU A 214 -10.12 2.69 16.83
N GLU A 215 -11.05 2.67 17.78
CA GLU A 215 -11.37 3.81 18.67
C GLU A 215 -10.20 4.19 19.58
N GLU A 216 -9.50 3.20 20.12
CA GLU A 216 -8.33 3.39 20.97
C GLU A 216 -7.10 3.80 20.15
N GLN A 217 -6.94 3.29 18.91
CA GLN A 217 -5.93 3.78 17.97
C GLN A 217 -6.17 5.25 17.60
N LEU A 218 -7.44 5.64 17.36
CA LEU A 218 -7.81 7.02 17.07
C LEU A 218 -7.53 7.95 18.27
N ASP A 219 -7.86 7.50 19.48
CA ASP A 219 -7.58 8.24 20.71
C ASP A 219 -6.08 8.38 21.00
N GLN A 220 -5.28 7.35 20.71
CA GLN A 220 -3.82 7.41 20.80
C GLN A 220 -3.24 8.41 19.77
N MET A 221 -3.74 8.40 18.53
CA MET A 221 -3.30 9.32 17.49
C MET A 221 -3.70 10.77 17.79
N LEU A 222 -4.94 11.00 18.26
CA LEU A 222 -5.40 12.32 18.72
C LEU A 222 -4.62 12.79 19.95
N SER A 223 -4.28 11.89 20.87
CA SER A 223 -3.46 12.22 22.04
C SER A 223 -2.03 12.61 21.64
N ALA A 224 -1.43 11.89 20.69
CA ALA A 224 -0.12 12.24 20.13
C ALA A 224 -0.14 13.60 19.41
N LEU A 225 -1.21 13.89 18.67
CA LEU A 225 -1.42 15.18 18.00
C LEU A 225 -1.54 16.33 19.03
N HIS A 226 -2.37 16.16 20.06
CA HIS A 226 -2.51 17.14 21.15
C HIS A 226 -1.21 17.33 21.94
N PHE A 227 -0.44 16.26 22.16
CA PHE A 227 0.86 16.33 22.82
C PHE A 227 1.88 17.13 22.00
N ALA A 228 1.95 16.88 20.70
CA ALA A 228 2.80 17.64 19.78
C ALA A 228 2.37 19.11 19.68
N GLU A 229 1.07 19.42 19.63
CA GLU A 229 0.56 20.80 19.69
C GLU A 229 0.95 21.52 20.99
N ASN A 230 0.89 20.83 22.13
CA ASN A 230 1.27 21.40 23.42
C ASN A 230 2.78 21.68 23.53
N LEU A 231 3.62 20.79 22.97
CA LEU A 231 5.07 21.02 22.88
C LEU A 231 5.41 22.25 22.03
N VAL A 232 4.70 22.44 20.90
CA VAL A 232 4.88 23.61 20.03
C VAL A 232 4.39 24.90 20.70
N ARG A 233 3.30 24.84 21.48
CA ARG A 233 2.74 26.02 22.17
C ARG A 233 3.48 26.42 23.45
N ASN A 234 4.16 25.49 24.13
CA ASN A 234 4.83 25.75 25.41
C ASN A 234 6.23 25.09 25.49
N PRO A 235 7.22 25.59 24.72
CA PRO A 235 8.56 25.00 24.67
C PRO A 235 9.33 25.09 26.00
N SER A 236 8.93 25.97 26.92
CA SER A 236 9.65 26.29 28.16
C SER A 236 9.18 25.56 29.43
N ARG A 237 8.21 24.63 29.33
CA ARG A 237 7.69 23.84 30.48
C ARG A 237 8.16 22.37 30.49
N SER A 238 9.19 22.05 29.71
CA SER A 238 9.67 20.69 29.46
C SER A 238 10.40 20.00 30.63
N SER A 239 10.76 20.70 31.71
CA SER A 239 11.56 20.13 32.79
C SER A 239 10.77 19.45 33.93
N GLU A 240 9.49 19.78 34.14
CA GLU A 240 8.70 19.20 35.24
C GLU A 240 7.89 17.95 34.81
N HIS A 241 7.45 17.88 33.56
CA HIS A 241 6.71 16.72 33.04
C HIS A 241 7.62 15.56 32.59
N GLN A 242 8.93 15.80 32.47
CA GLN A 242 9.92 14.75 32.20
C GLN A 242 9.96 13.67 33.30
N LYS A 243 9.60 14.02 34.55
CA LYS A 243 9.54 13.05 35.67
C LYS A 243 8.32 12.14 35.66
N VAL A 244 7.19 12.58 35.08
CA VAL A 244 5.99 11.73 34.93
C VAL A 244 6.07 10.92 33.64
N ALA A 245 6.66 11.51 32.59
CA ALA A 245 6.97 10.84 31.33
C ALA A 245 8.00 9.71 31.50
N SER A 246 8.99 9.87 32.39
CA SER A 246 10.01 8.84 32.69
C SER A 246 9.45 7.48 33.12
N GLY A 247 8.20 7.39 33.61
CA GLY A 247 7.61 6.12 34.03
C GLY A 247 6.79 5.39 32.96
N LYS A 248 6.38 6.08 31.88
CA LYS A 248 5.52 5.52 30.82
C LYS A 248 6.08 5.67 29.40
N VAL A 249 7.11 6.49 29.19
CA VAL A 249 7.72 6.77 27.87
C VAL A 249 8.89 5.82 27.55
N PHE A 250 9.36 5.02 28.50
CA PHE A 250 10.35 3.97 28.24
C PHE A 250 9.70 2.72 27.61
N GLU A 251 9.15 2.89 26.41
CA GLU A 251 9.05 1.83 25.40
C GLU A 251 8.83 2.40 23.97
N PHE A 252 9.11 3.68 23.73
CA PHE A 252 9.14 4.23 22.38
C PHE A 252 10.59 4.44 21.93
N ASN A 253 11.03 3.57 21.01
CA ASN A 253 12.40 3.36 20.55
C ASN A 253 13.04 4.62 19.90
N ASP A 254 14.34 4.85 20.17
CA ASP A 254 15.24 5.93 19.70
C ASP A 254 15.33 6.12 18.16
N ALA A 255 14.71 5.22 17.40
CA ALA A 255 14.57 5.32 15.94
C ALA A 255 13.41 6.26 15.53
N PHE A 256 12.34 6.32 16.33
CA PHE A 256 11.15 7.15 16.05
C PHE A 256 11.42 8.63 16.31
N GLU A 257 12.11 8.97 17.40
CA GLU A 257 12.52 10.37 17.68
C GLU A 257 13.42 10.94 16.57
N ARG A 258 14.26 10.09 15.94
CA ARG A 258 15.12 10.51 14.81
C ARG A 258 14.36 10.64 13.49
N ALA A 259 13.28 9.88 13.28
CA ALA A 259 12.44 9.96 12.09
C ALA A 259 11.41 11.11 12.15
N VAL A 260 10.93 11.45 13.34
CA VAL A 260 9.78 12.36 13.55
C VAL A 260 10.19 13.83 13.75
N SER A 261 11.39 14.11 14.27
CA SER A 261 11.75 15.43 14.83
C SER A 261 12.01 16.60 13.84
N ARG A 262 11.71 16.48 12.54
CA ARG A 262 11.80 17.65 11.62
C ARG A 262 10.61 17.83 10.68
N HIS A 263 9.96 16.76 10.26
CA HIS A 263 8.90 16.84 9.24
C HIS A 263 7.49 16.89 9.85
N VAL A 264 7.28 16.24 11.00
CA VAL A 264 6.04 16.42 11.76
C VAL A 264 5.95 17.86 12.29
N ALA A 265 7.06 18.47 12.68
CA ALA A 265 7.08 19.88 13.11
C ALA A 265 6.59 20.86 12.02
N LEU A 266 6.96 20.66 10.75
CA LEU A 266 6.53 21.51 9.63
C LEU A 266 5.07 21.26 9.25
N ALA A 267 4.65 19.99 9.18
CA ALA A 267 3.25 19.64 8.91
C ALA A 267 2.32 20.17 10.02
N MET A 268 2.77 20.11 11.28
CA MET A 268 2.01 20.62 12.42
C MET A 268 2.02 22.16 12.52
N GLU A 269 3.05 22.85 12.04
CA GLU A 269 3.07 24.32 11.95
C GLU A 269 2.05 24.83 10.91
N GLU A 270 1.94 24.15 9.76
CA GLU A 270 1.02 24.49 8.68
C GLU A 270 -0.44 24.21 9.07
N ILE A 271 -0.69 23.07 9.72
CA ILE A 271 -1.99 22.71 10.30
C ILE A 271 -2.38 23.71 11.40
N GLY A 272 -1.43 24.11 12.25
CA GLY A 272 -1.65 25.10 13.32
C GLY A 272 -1.91 26.53 12.82
N LYS A 273 -1.41 26.92 11.63
CA LYS A 273 -1.74 28.20 10.97
C LYS A 273 -3.15 28.18 10.38
N LYS A 274 -3.53 27.10 9.71
CA LYS A 274 -4.88 26.93 9.12
C LYS A 274 -5.97 26.81 10.20
N PHE A 275 -5.68 26.15 11.33
CA PHE A 275 -6.56 26.12 12.50
C PHE A 275 -6.85 27.52 13.05
N ARG A 276 -5.82 28.37 13.18
CA ARG A 276 -5.99 29.76 13.66
C ARG A 276 -6.89 30.61 12.76
N GLN A 277 -6.78 30.47 11.44
CA GLN A 277 -7.67 31.14 10.47
C GLN A 277 -9.10 30.59 10.46
N SER A 278 -9.28 29.33 10.83
CA SER A 278 -10.58 28.65 10.82
C SER A 278 -11.41 28.94 12.07
N VAL A 279 -10.77 29.16 13.23
CA VAL A 279 -11.42 29.58 14.48
C VAL A 279 -12.02 30.98 14.36
N GLU A 280 -11.42 31.88 13.57
CA GLU A 280 -12.00 33.21 13.27
C GLU A 280 -13.26 33.16 12.39
N LYS A 281 -13.52 32.03 11.70
CA LYS A 281 -14.63 31.87 10.73
C LYS A 281 -15.75 30.92 11.18
N ASN A 282 -15.68 30.36 12.39
CA ASN A 282 -16.72 29.54 13.03
C ASN A 282 -17.24 28.36 12.17
N ILE A 283 -16.30 27.55 11.64
CA ILE A 283 -16.57 26.41 10.75
C ILE A 283 -16.85 25.12 11.56
N SER A 284 -17.74 24.26 11.05
CA SER A 284 -18.20 23.01 11.71
C SER A 284 -17.12 21.92 11.77
N LEU A 285 -17.13 21.08 12.83
CA LEU A 285 -16.20 19.95 13.02
C LEU A 285 -16.18 18.93 11.86
N GLN A 286 -17.29 18.78 11.14
CA GLN A 286 -17.39 17.88 9.98
C GLN A 286 -16.67 18.45 8.75
N GLU A 287 -16.79 19.75 8.52
CA GLU A 287 -16.04 20.46 7.47
C GLU A 287 -14.54 20.49 7.82
N TRP A 288 -14.22 20.55 9.11
CA TRP A 288 -12.85 20.49 9.63
C TRP A 288 -12.14 19.16 9.36
N ARG A 289 -12.85 18.04 9.49
CA ARG A 289 -12.33 16.71 9.15
C ARG A 289 -11.95 16.59 7.66
N VAL A 290 -12.78 17.13 6.78
CA VAL A 290 -12.53 17.11 5.33
C VAL A 290 -11.32 17.96 4.95
N GLU A 291 -11.16 19.13 5.58
CA GLU A 291 -10.01 20.01 5.33
C GLU A 291 -8.70 19.48 5.91
N LEU A 292 -8.73 18.76 7.03
CA LEU A 292 -7.56 18.07 7.57
C LEU A 292 -7.06 16.96 6.64
N THR A 293 -7.95 16.11 6.12
CA THR A 293 -7.59 15.05 5.17
C THR A 293 -6.95 15.65 3.91
N LYS A 294 -7.55 16.71 3.35
CA LYS A 294 -6.99 17.42 2.20
C LYS A 294 -5.64 18.06 2.49
N ALA A 295 -5.42 18.60 3.69
CA ALA A 295 -4.15 19.24 4.05
C ALA A 295 -3.00 18.23 4.22
N VAL A 296 -3.31 17.04 4.74
CA VAL A 296 -2.37 15.92 4.82
C VAL A 296 -2.06 15.40 3.43
N GLU A 297 -3.06 15.20 2.57
CA GLU A 297 -2.88 14.78 1.18
C GLU A 297 -2.05 15.81 0.37
N TYR A 298 -2.36 17.10 0.49
CA TYR A 298 -1.63 18.18 -0.18
C TYR A 298 -0.16 18.29 0.26
N SER A 299 0.14 18.05 1.55
CA SER A 299 1.54 18.06 2.04
C SER A 299 2.33 16.85 1.55
N LEU A 300 1.66 15.72 1.34
CA LEU A 300 2.25 14.53 0.73
C LEU A 300 2.49 14.73 -0.78
N GLU A 301 1.62 15.47 -1.48
CA GLU A 301 1.79 15.83 -2.90
C GLU A 301 2.88 16.91 -3.14
N GLN A 302 3.01 17.90 -2.26
CA GLN A 302 4.05 18.94 -2.34
C GLN A 302 5.47 18.36 -2.24
N LYS A 303 5.65 17.27 -1.46
CA LYS A 303 6.92 16.54 -1.37
C LYS A 303 7.38 15.98 -2.73
N HIS A 304 6.44 15.59 -3.59
CA HIS A 304 6.75 15.10 -4.93
C HIS A 304 7.24 16.20 -5.89
N THR A 305 6.94 17.46 -5.58
CA THR A 305 7.25 18.60 -6.45
C THR A 305 8.58 19.26 -6.06
N ASP A 306 8.94 19.28 -4.77
CA ASP A 306 10.20 19.84 -4.26
C ASP A 306 11.39 18.86 -4.33
N GLU A 307 11.17 17.55 -4.32
CA GLU A 307 12.25 16.55 -4.54
C GLU A 307 12.64 16.41 -6.03
N THR A 308 11.94 17.11 -6.93
CA THR A 308 12.19 17.10 -8.39
C THR A 308 12.78 18.42 -8.91
N ARG A 309 13.33 19.28 -8.03
CA ARG A 309 14.01 20.53 -8.39
C ARG A 309 15.41 20.60 -7.80
#